data_AF-A0A8J7D194-F1
#
_entry.id   AF-A0A8J7D194-F1
#
_cell.length_a   1.000
_cell.length_b   1.000
_cell.length_c   1.000
_cell.angle_alpha   90.00
_cell.angle_beta   90.00
_cell.angle_gamma   90.00
#
_symmetry.space_group_name_H-M   'P 1'
#
loop_
_entity.id
_entity.type
_entity.pdbx_description
1 polymer ?
#
loop_
_entity_poly.entity_id
_entity_poly.type
_entity_poly.pdbx_seq_one_letter_code
_entity_poly.pdbx_strand_id
1 'polypeptide(L)' 'SPLPLRLNRRVLQKAPLALQRRVMRQVLQQILTEAPGFEHIEKLTALITAPNRSQTDPFPGGAIAQVQGDWICLK' A
#
# COMPACT_ATOMS: atom_id res chain seq x y z
N SER A 1 8.69 9.61 -16.81
CA SER A 1 7.71 8.74 -16.12
C SER A 1 7.78 9.03 -14.63
N PRO A 2 6.66 9.23 -13.92
CA PRO A 2 6.71 9.36 -12.47
C PRO A 2 7.36 8.10 -11.87
N LEU A 3 8.21 8.28 -10.87
CA LEU A 3 8.84 7.15 -10.18
C LEU A 3 7.75 6.29 -9.53
N PRO A 4 7.81 4.95 -9.63
CA PRO A 4 6.85 4.09 -8.97
C PRO A 4 6.90 4.31 -7.45
N LEU A 5 5.74 4.60 -6.86
CA LEU A 5 5.58 4.70 -5.41
C LEU A 5 5.93 3.35 -4.78
N ARG A 6 6.84 3.38 -3.81
CA ARG A 6 7.29 2.20 -3.08
C ARG A 6 7.37 2.47 -1.59
N LEU A 7 6.90 1.51 -0.79
CA LEU A 7 6.93 1.57 0.67
C LEU A 7 7.82 0.47 1.22
N ASN A 8 8.74 0.83 2.12
CA ASN A 8 9.56 -0.17 2.80
C ASN A 8 8.75 -0.84 3.91
N ARG A 9 8.38 -2.11 3.70
CA ARG A 9 7.53 -2.84 4.64
C ARG A 9 8.25 -3.19 5.94
N ARG A 10 9.58 -3.30 5.95
CA ARG A 10 10.37 -3.58 7.16
C ARG A 10 10.34 -2.40 8.13
N VAL A 11 10.31 -1.17 7.61
CA VAL A 11 10.13 0.05 8.43
C VAL A 11 8.70 0.09 8.97
N LEU A 12 7.71 -0.09 8.09
CA LEU A 12 6.29 -0.03 8.48
C LEU A 12 5.89 -1.12 9.48
N GLN A 13 6.46 -2.32 9.37
CA GLN A 13 6.21 -3.43 10.29
C GLN A 13 6.59 -3.10 11.74
N LYS A 14 7.55 -2.18 11.95
CA LYS A 14 7.97 -1.72 13.29
C LYS A 14 7.09 -0.59 13.82
N ALA A 15 6.28 0.05 12.98
CA ALA A 15 5.43 1.15 13.38
C ALA A 15 4.12 0.64 14.01
N PRO A 16 3.54 1.36 14.99
CA PRO A 16 2.18 1.10 15.47
C PRO A 16 1.14 1.07 14.33
N LEU A 17 0.12 0.22 14.46
CA LEU A 17 -0.91 0.02 13.43
C LEU A 17 -1.59 1.33 12.99
N ALA A 18 -1.81 2.27 13.92
CA ALA A 18 -2.38 3.57 13.60
C ALA A 18 -1.49 4.38 12.63
N LEU A 19 -0.17 4.30 12.77
CA LEU A 19 0.77 4.94 11.84
C LEU A 19 0.85 4.20 10.51
N GLN A 20 0.82 2.86 10.52
CA GLN A 20 0.74 2.07 9.28
C GLN A 20 -0.47 2.51 8.44
N ARG A 21 -1.66 2.55 9.05
CA ARG A 21 -2.91 2.98 8.40
C ARG A 21 -2.85 4.43 7.91
N ARG A 22 -2.23 5.34 8.67
CA ARG A 22 -2.04 6.74 8.28
C ARG A 22 -1.18 6.85 7.02
N VAL A 23 -0.05 6.14 6.96
CA VAL A 23 0.82 6.13 5.78
C VAL A 23 0.08 5.54 4.57
N MET A 24 -0.62 4.41 4.74
CA MET A 24 -1.39 3.80 3.65
C MET A 24 -2.46 4.75 3.10
N ARG A 25 -3.19 5.45 3.98
CA ARG A 25 -4.15 6.48 3.56
C ARG A 25 -3.50 7.58 2.72
N GLN A 26 -2.38 8.13 3.18
CA GLN A 26 -1.69 9.23 2.48
C GLN A 26 -1.18 8.81 1.10
N VAL A 27 -0.69 7.57 0.97
CA VAL A 27 -0.23 7.02 -0.32
C VAL A 27 -1.41 6.79 -1.25
N LEU A 28 -2.51 6.21 -0.75
CA LEU A 28 -3.71 5.99 -1.54
C LEU A 28 -4.33 7.31 -2.03
N GLN A 29 -4.29 8.37 -1.23
CA GLN A 29 -4.76 9.70 -1.63
C GLN A 29 -3.95 10.32 -2.78
N GLN A 30 -2.71 9.88 -3.01
CA GLN A 30 -1.89 10.37 -4.13
C GLN A 30 -2.18 9.66 -5.45
N ILE A 31 -2.76 8.45 -5.39
CA ILE A 31 -2.97 7.60 -6.57
C ILE A 31 -4.44 7.49 -6.97
N LEU A 32 -5.37 7.56 -6.00
CA LEU A 32 -6.79 7.42 -6.27
C LEU A 32 -7.39 8.79 -6.57
N THR A 33 -8.25 8.85 -7.58
CA THR A 33 -9.05 10.04 -7.90
C THR A 33 -10.01 10.37 -6.75
N GLU A 34 -10.54 9.34 -6.10
CA GLU A 34 -11.50 9.45 -5.00
C GLU A 34 -10.85 9.14 -3.64
N ALA A 35 -11.44 9.66 -2.57
CA ALA A 35 -10.92 9.45 -1.22
C ALA A 35 -10.90 7.94 -0.84
N PRO A 36 -9.78 7.41 -0.33
CA PRO A 36 -9.71 6.01 0.06
C PRO A 36 -10.58 5.70 1.29
N GLY A 37 -11.43 4.68 1.15
CA GLY A 37 -12.19 4.09 2.23
C GLY A 37 -11.37 3.15 3.12
N PHE A 38 -12.02 2.65 4.18
CA PHE A 38 -11.41 1.73 5.14
C PHE A 38 -10.88 0.45 4.48
N GLU A 39 -11.67 -0.16 3.60
CA GLU A 39 -11.30 -1.40 2.92
C GLU A 39 -10.02 -1.25 2.08
N HIS A 40 -9.87 -0.12 1.37
CA HIS A 40 -8.66 0.19 0.61
C HIS A 40 -7.42 0.29 1.50
N ILE A 41 -7.58 0.88 2.67
CA ILE A 41 -6.49 1.06 3.64
C ILE A 41 -6.08 -0.29 4.24
N GLU A 42 -7.04 -1.11 4.66
CA GLU A 42 -6.74 -2.41 5.27
C GLU A 42 -6.11 -3.36 4.27
N LYS A 43 -6.61 -3.42 3.02
CA LYS A 43 -6.02 -4.30 2.00
C LYS A 43 -4.57 -3.95 1.67
N LEU A 44 -4.23 -2.65 1.62
CA LEU A 44 -2.85 -2.23 1.44
C LEU A 44 -2.00 -2.50 2.69
N THR A 45 -2.56 -2.29 3.88
CA THR A 45 -1.90 -2.56 5.17
C THR A 45 -1.55 -4.04 5.33
N ALA A 46 -2.42 -4.94 4.87
CA ALA A 46 -2.19 -6.38 4.91
C ALA A 46 -0.91 -6.82 4.17
N LEU A 47 -0.47 -6.07 3.14
CA LEU A 47 0.76 -6.37 2.40
C LEU A 47 2.04 -6.17 3.24
N ILE A 48 1.98 -5.50 4.38
CA ILE A 48 3.15 -5.32 5.27
C ILE A 48 3.70 -6.68 5.71
N THR A 49 2.80 -7.58 6.12
CA THR A 49 3.16 -8.90 6.67
C THR A 49 2.98 -10.04 5.65
N ALA A 50 2.40 -9.75 4.48
CA ALA A 50 2.15 -10.76 3.45
C ALA A 50 3.44 -11.39 2.88
N PRO A 51 3.35 -12.62 2.34
CA PRO A 51 4.44 -13.24 1.59
C PRO A 51 4.91 -12.40 0.39
N ASN A 52 6.12 -12.68 -0.08
CA ASN A 52 6.61 -12.05 -1.31
C ASN A 52 5.70 -12.39 -2.49
N ARG A 53 5.51 -11.43 -3.41
CA ARG A 53 4.59 -11.50 -4.57
C ARG A 53 3.09 -11.45 -4.26
N SER A 54 2.68 -11.40 -2.99
CA SER A 54 1.29 -11.07 -2.65
C SER A 54 0.91 -9.72 -3.23
N GLN A 55 -0.32 -9.61 -3.73
CA GLN A 55 -0.85 -8.40 -4.36
C GLN A 55 -2.27 -8.11 -3.87
N THR A 56 -2.67 -6.86 -3.94
CA THR A 56 -4.09 -6.50 -3.77
C THR A 56 -4.86 -6.80 -5.05
N ASP A 57 -6.18 -6.95 -4.92
CA ASP A 57 -7.08 -6.69 -6.04
C ASP A 57 -6.94 -5.22 -6.48
N PRO A 58 -7.33 -4.88 -7.73
CA PRO A 58 -7.27 -3.52 -8.23
C PRO A 58 -7.97 -2.51 -7.31
N PHE A 59 -7.35 -1.37 -7.12
CA PHE A 59 -8.01 -0.19 -6.56
C PHE A 59 -8.90 0.47 -7.62
N PRO A 60 -9.81 1.39 -7.22
CA PRO A 60 -10.49 2.26 -8.17
C PRO A 60 -9.46 2.94 -9.09
N GLY A 61 -9.68 2.86 -10.41
CA GLY A 61 -8.69 3.33 -11.41
C GLY A 61 -7.70 2.26 -11.88
N GLY A 62 -7.79 1.02 -11.39
CA GLY A 62 -7.06 -0.13 -11.92
C GLY A 62 -5.65 -0.34 -11.35
N ALA A 63 -5.18 0.57 -10.49
CA ALA A 63 -3.89 0.45 -9.83
C ALA A 63 -3.81 -0.80 -8.95
N ILE A 64 -2.62 -1.40 -8.82
CA ILE A 64 -2.38 -2.55 -7.94
C ILE A 64 -1.16 -2.30 -7.04
N ALA A 65 -1.17 -2.92 -5.86
CA ALA A 65 0.01 -2.98 -5.00
C ALA A 65 0.52 -4.42 -4.89
N GLN A 66 1.84 -4.61 -4.95
CA GLN A 66 2.46 -5.94 -4.86
C GLN A 66 3.72 -5.91 -3.97
N VAL A 67 3.93 -6.98 -3.20
CA VAL A 67 5.15 -7.19 -2.42
C VAL A 67 6.29 -7.64 -3.32
N GLN A 68 7.41 -6.93 -3.25
CA GLN A 68 8.68 -7.24 -3.92
C GLN A 68 9.81 -7.15 -2.90
N GLY A 69 10.10 -8.27 -2.25
CA GLY A 69 11.11 -8.37 -1.19
C GLY A 69 10.71 -7.55 0.04
N ASP A 70 11.47 -6.50 0.31
CA ASP A 70 11.22 -5.56 1.42
C ASP A 70 10.30 -4.39 1.02
N TRP A 71 9.85 -4.35 -0.23
CA TRP A 71 9.06 -3.24 -0.77
C TRP A 71 7.63 -3.65 -1.07
N ILE A 72 6.69 -2.73 -0.85
CA ILE A 72 5.36 -2.74 -1.48
C ILE A 72 5.44 -1.75 -2.63
N CYS A 73 5.30 -2.24 -3.86
CA CYS A 73 5.38 -1.45 -5.08
C CYS A 73 3.97 -1.19 -5.61
N LEU A 74 3.64 0.07 -5.89
CA LEU A 74 2.38 0.49 -6.49
C LEU A 74 2.58 0.71 -8.00
N LYS A 75 1.67 0.18 -8.80
CA LYS A 75 1.68 0.24 -10.27
C LYS A 75 0.33 0.68 -10.80
#